data_AF-A0A6A6EK77-F1
#
_entry.id   AF-A0A6A6EK77-F1
#
_cell.length_a   1.000
_cell.length_b   1.000
_cell.length_c   1.000
_cell.angle_alpha   90.00
_cell.angle_beta   90.00
_cell.angle_gamma   90.00
#
_symmetry.space_group_name_H-M   'P 1'
#
loop_
_entity.id
_entity.type
_entity.pdbx_description
1 polymer ?
#
loop_
_entity_poly.entity_id
_entity_poly.type
_entity_poly.pdbx_seq_one_letter_code
_entity_poly.pdbx_strand_id
1 'polypeptide(L)'
;MDNANDTVIMDADSKAQNPNDYSDLLQTKHSDAFAFSDQEKLILKLYDDLQELELQQSLLEAHKEAQTPDVSALSDDVLQEQLITAEREAMEARAEYELRNKITHSTLVMDPVLKAVHGGESTGYAEKRLLPLITERDTVSMVHGSLASKLASMQPDLTAAAQGNIAANERNKELAQTLLALAEEMKTQSTEDIQDSQLRDRVRDVEKGVKESRRRVKILKGILSGMIVGSGINWAKDEVLRELVMDDEEDG
;
A
#
# COMPACT_ATOMS: atom_id res chain seq x y z
N MET A 1 35.53 -33.90 -46.16
CA MET A 1 35.32 -34.34 -44.77
C MET A 1 34.61 -33.20 -44.10
N ASP A 2 33.30 -33.31 -44.09
CA ASP A 2 32.34 -32.38 -43.49
C ASP A 2 32.38 -32.50 -41.96
N ASN A 3 32.18 -31.37 -41.28
CA ASN A 3 31.60 -31.21 -39.93
C ASN A 3 31.67 -29.70 -39.64
N ALA A 4 30.66 -28.88 -39.95
CA ALA A 4 29.30 -28.85 -39.37
C ALA A 4 29.35 -28.75 -37.83
N ASN A 5 29.52 -27.54 -37.33
CA ASN A 5 29.02 -27.13 -36.01
C ASN A 5 28.77 -25.61 -36.05
N ASP A 6 27.81 -25.24 -36.89
CA ASP A 6 27.21 -23.91 -36.88
C ASP A 6 26.09 -23.96 -35.83
N THR A 7 26.41 -23.56 -34.60
CA THR A 7 25.42 -23.40 -33.53
C THR A 7 24.54 -22.22 -33.87
N VAL A 8 23.43 -22.54 -34.55
CA VAL A 8 22.30 -21.63 -34.77
C VAL A 8 21.82 -21.14 -33.41
N ILE A 9 22.12 -19.88 -33.10
CA ILE A 9 21.45 -19.13 -32.03
C ILE A 9 20.02 -18.96 -32.52
N MET A 10 19.13 -19.84 -32.06
CA MET A 10 17.69 -19.74 -32.31
C MET A 10 17.20 -18.43 -31.70
N ASP A 11 16.78 -17.53 -32.57
CA ASP A 11 16.06 -16.31 -32.23
C ASP A 11 14.83 -16.71 -31.43
N ALA A 12 14.78 -16.28 -30.17
CA ALA A 12 13.68 -16.61 -29.27
C ALA A 12 12.40 -15.99 -29.83
N ASP A 13 11.40 -16.84 -30.07
CA ASP A 13 10.07 -16.50 -30.55
C ASP A 13 9.60 -15.15 -29.99
N SER A 14 9.46 -14.16 -30.88
CA SER A 14 8.84 -12.88 -30.58
C SER A 14 7.34 -13.09 -30.36
N LYS A 15 6.95 -13.65 -29.22
CA LYS A 15 5.57 -13.60 -28.73
C LYS A 15 5.20 -12.14 -28.56
N ALA A 16 4.09 -11.73 -29.16
CA ALA A 16 3.51 -10.41 -29.01
C ALA A 16 3.36 -10.08 -27.52
N GLN A 17 4.30 -9.31 -26.98
CA GLN A 17 4.28 -8.89 -25.58
C GLN A 17 3.15 -7.86 -25.43
N ASN A 18 2.14 -8.22 -24.65
CA ASN A 18 1.21 -7.23 -24.12
C ASN A 18 2.04 -6.22 -23.31
N PRO A 19 1.84 -4.90 -23.49
CA PRO A 19 2.64 -3.87 -22.81
C PRO A 19 2.43 -3.85 -21.27
N ASN A 20 1.51 -4.67 -20.77
CA ASN A 20 1.22 -4.85 -19.34
C ASN A 20 1.50 -6.26 -18.84
N ASP A 21 2.08 -7.15 -19.66
CA ASP A 21 2.46 -8.49 -19.22
C ASP A 21 3.87 -8.49 -18.64
N TYR A 22 3.95 -8.36 -17.31
CA TYR A 22 5.20 -8.39 -16.56
C TYR A 22 5.52 -9.78 -15.99
N SER A 23 4.76 -10.82 -16.37
CA SER A 23 4.91 -12.18 -15.82
C SER A 23 6.31 -12.74 -16.03
N ASP A 24 6.97 -12.33 -17.12
CA ASP A 24 8.33 -12.73 -17.45
C ASP A 24 9.39 -12.08 -16.55
N LEU A 25 9.13 -10.87 -16.03
CA LEU A 25 10.01 -10.16 -15.10
C LEU A 25 9.92 -10.69 -13.66
N LEU A 26 8.87 -11.45 -13.35
CA LEU A 26 8.68 -12.10 -12.06
C LEU A 26 9.38 -13.46 -11.98
N GLN A 27 9.92 -13.96 -13.09
CA GLN A 27 10.67 -15.21 -13.15
C GLN A 27 12.16 -14.90 -13.18
N THR A 28 12.90 -15.31 -12.14
CA THR A 28 14.37 -15.23 -12.12
C THR A 28 14.96 -16.38 -12.93
N LYS A 29 15.06 -16.19 -14.24
CA LYS A 29 15.57 -17.21 -15.19
C LYS A 29 17.02 -17.61 -14.90
N HIS A 30 17.74 -16.79 -14.14
CA HIS A 30 19.14 -16.98 -13.79
C HIS A 30 19.38 -17.47 -12.36
N SER A 31 18.38 -18.04 -11.69
CA SER A 31 18.50 -18.60 -10.33
C SER A 31 19.53 -19.74 -10.23
N ASP A 32 19.63 -20.60 -11.25
CA ASP A 32 20.62 -21.68 -11.31
C ASP A 32 22.06 -21.18 -11.45
N ALA A 33 22.26 -19.99 -12.01
CA ALA A 33 23.58 -19.37 -12.14
C ALA A 33 24.19 -18.99 -10.78
N PHE A 34 23.50 -19.22 -9.66
CA PHE A 34 23.91 -18.88 -8.30
C PHE A 34 23.70 -19.99 -7.27
N ALA A 35 23.57 -21.25 -7.70
CA ALA A 35 23.65 -22.35 -6.76
C ALA A 35 25.01 -22.31 -6.04
N PHE A 36 25.01 -21.87 -4.78
CA PHE A 36 26.18 -21.84 -3.93
C PHE A 36 26.68 -23.26 -3.72
N SER A 37 27.99 -23.45 -3.82
CA SER A 37 28.64 -24.65 -3.32
C SER A 37 28.39 -24.79 -1.83
N ASP A 38 28.48 -26.01 -1.31
CA ASP A 38 28.26 -26.25 0.12
C ASP A 38 29.29 -25.52 1.00
N GLN A 39 30.49 -25.27 0.46
CA GLN A 39 31.49 -24.45 1.11
C GLN A 39 31.09 -22.97 1.17
N GLU A 40 30.59 -22.40 0.08
CA GLU A 40 30.09 -21.01 0.06
C GLU A 40 28.90 -20.83 1.01
N LYS A 41 27.98 -21.79 1.06
CA LYS A 41 26.87 -21.79 2.03
C LYS A 41 27.38 -21.82 3.47
N LEU A 42 28.38 -22.64 3.76
CA LEU A 42 28.98 -22.70 5.09
C LEU A 42 29.65 -21.38 5.46
N ILE A 43 30.37 -20.75 4.52
CA ILE A 43 31.02 -19.45 4.73
C ILE A 43 29.98 -18.37 5.03
N LEU A 44 28.88 -18.32 4.27
CA LEU A 44 27.78 -17.37 4.51
C LEU A 44 27.15 -17.59 5.88
N LYS A 45 26.89 -18.84 6.26
CA LYS A 45 26.37 -19.16 7.58
C LYS A 45 27.32 -18.71 8.70
N LEU A 46 28.62 -18.97 8.56
CA LEU A 46 29.61 -18.52 9.54
C LEU A 46 29.70 -16.99 9.63
N TYR A 47 29.48 -16.28 8.51
CA TYR A 47 29.40 -14.83 8.50
C TYR A 47 28.18 -14.32 9.27
N ASP A 48 27.01 -14.92 9.05
CA ASP A 48 25.78 -14.59 9.78
C ASP A 48 25.94 -14.87 11.29
N ASP A 49 26.50 -16.03 11.64
CA ASP A 49 26.80 -16.42 13.02
C ASP A 49 27.79 -15.43 13.68
N LEU A 50 28.79 -14.94 12.93
CA LEU A 50 29.76 -13.95 13.42
C LEU A 50 29.09 -12.60 13.69
N GLN A 51 28.22 -12.12 12.78
CA GLN A 51 27.46 -10.88 13.01
C GLN A 51 26.57 -10.97 14.24
N GLU A 52 25.91 -12.12 14.45
CA GLU A 52 25.09 -12.34 15.64
C GLU A 52 25.93 -12.31 16.92
N LEU A 53 27.11 -12.95 16.92
CA LEU A 53 28.02 -12.94 18.06
C LEU A 53 28.56 -11.53 18.36
N GLU A 54 28.89 -10.74 17.34
CA GLU A 54 29.31 -9.35 17.52
C GLU A 54 28.20 -8.50 18.14
N LEU A 55 26.95 -8.70 17.72
CA LEU A 55 25.79 -8.07 18.33
C LEU A 55 25.63 -8.50 19.81
N GLN A 56 25.67 -9.79 20.10
CA GLN A 56 25.59 -10.31 21.47
C GLN A 56 26.70 -9.76 22.37
N GLN A 57 27.92 -9.63 21.84
CA GLN A 57 29.04 -9.02 22.56
C GLN A 57 28.77 -7.56 22.88
N SER A 58 28.31 -6.77 21.89
CA SER A 58 27.99 -5.36 22.09
C SER A 58 26.88 -5.15 23.13
N LEU A 59 25.85 -6.01 23.15
CA LEU A 59 24.79 -5.99 24.16
C LEU A 59 25.30 -6.35 25.56
N LEU A 60 26.19 -7.34 25.68
CA LEU A 60 26.80 -7.71 26.96
C LEU A 60 27.72 -6.60 27.50
N GLU A 61 28.42 -5.89 26.62
CA GLU A 61 29.26 -4.75 26.99
C GLU A 61 28.39 -3.58 27.47
N ALA A 62 27.35 -3.22 26.72
CA ALA A 62 26.37 -2.22 27.14
C ALA A 62 25.68 -2.58 28.47
N HIS A 63 25.35 -3.86 28.69
CA HIS A 63 24.77 -4.30 29.96
C HIS A 63 25.75 -4.19 31.14
N LYS A 64 27.04 -4.44 30.92
CA LYS A 64 28.08 -4.26 31.95
C LYS A 64 28.32 -2.79 32.26
N GLU A 65 28.26 -1.93 31.24
CA GLU A 65 28.37 -0.47 31.41
C GLU A 65 27.14 0.12 32.12
N ALA A 66 25.94 -0.43 31.86
CA ALA A 66 24.71 -0.04 32.53
C ALA A 66 24.58 -0.58 33.97
N GLN A 67 25.43 -1.51 34.40
CA GLN A 67 25.52 -1.94 35.81
C GLN A 67 26.28 -0.90 36.65
N THR A 68 25.68 0.29 36.83
CA THR A 68 25.73 1.22 37.99
C THR A 68 25.01 2.52 37.58
N PRO A 69 24.07 3.08 38.38
CA PRO A 69 24.14 3.29 39.84
C PRO A 69 23.01 2.61 40.63
N ASP A 70 23.11 2.69 41.96
CA ASP A 70 22.08 2.24 42.92
C ASP A 70 20.77 3.04 42.75
N VAL A 71 19.92 2.57 41.85
CA VAL A 71 18.59 3.13 41.53
C VAL A 71 17.64 3.13 42.74
N SER A 72 18.01 2.42 43.82
CA SER A 72 17.19 2.30 45.03
C SER A 72 17.18 3.56 45.90
N ALA A 73 18.03 4.56 45.61
CA ALA A 73 18.16 5.81 46.36
C ALA A 73 17.60 7.06 45.64
N LEU A 74 17.08 6.91 44.41
CA LEU A 74 16.61 8.02 43.58
C LEU A 74 15.11 8.26 43.77
N SER A 75 14.68 9.52 43.72
CA SER A 75 13.26 9.88 43.71
C SER A 75 12.62 9.52 42.36
N ASP A 76 11.32 9.21 42.37
CA ASP A 76 10.55 8.74 41.19
C ASP A 76 10.66 9.70 39.99
N ASP A 77 10.65 11.02 40.23
CA ASP A 77 10.82 12.03 39.17
C ASP A 77 12.21 12.00 38.51
N VAL A 78 13.26 11.72 39.29
CA VAL A 78 14.65 11.63 38.79
C VAL A 78 14.87 10.30 38.06
N LEU A 79 14.23 9.23 38.53
CA LEU A 79 14.20 7.94 37.83
C LEU A 79 13.54 8.08 36.46
N GLN A 80 12.42 8.81 36.37
CA GLN A 80 11.72 8.99 35.10
C GLN A 80 12.52 9.84 34.11
N GLU A 81 13.19 10.90 34.57
CA GLU A 81 14.08 11.71 33.72
C GLU A 81 15.29 10.91 33.22
N GLN A 82 15.90 10.10 34.09
CA GLN A 82 17.00 9.21 33.71
C GLN A 82 16.56 8.11 32.75
N LEU A 83 15.35 7.56 32.91
CA LEU A 83 14.79 6.56 32.00
C LEU A 83 14.56 7.16 30.61
N ILE A 84 13.97 8.36 30.51
CA ILE A 84 13.77 9.06 29.23
C ILE A 84 15.12 9.34 28.55
N THR A 85 16.12 9.74 29.34
CA THR A 85 17.47 10.02 28.82
C THR A 85 18.14 8.75 28.31
N ALA A 86 18.09 7.67 29.09
CA ALA A 86 18.64 6.36 28.71
C ALA A 86 17.90 5.75 27.50
N GLU A 87 16.57 5.88 27.41
CA GLU A 87 15.79 5.41 26.26
C GLU A 87 16.18 6.17 24.99
N ARG A 88 16.36 7.50 25.09
CA ARG A 88 16.82 8.32 23.98
C ARG A 88 18.24 7.95 23.55
N GLU A 89 19.16 7.78 24.50
CA GLU A 89 20.54 7.37 24.23
C GLU A 89 20.61 5.96 23.61
N ALA A 90 19.80 5.02 24.10
CA ALA A 90 19.69 3.68 23.51
C ALA A 90 19.10 3.72 22.10
N MET A 91 18.09 4.57 21.85
CA MET A 91 17.55 4.77 20.50
C MET A 91 18.58 5.38 19.56
N GLU A 92 19.36 6.36 20.01
CA GLU A 92 20.43 6.99 19.22
C GLU A 92 21.54 5.99 18.88
N ALA A 93 22.02 5.23 19.88
CA ALA A 93 23.02 4.19 19.68
C ALA A 93 22.53 3.08 18.73
N ARG A 94 21.26 2.69 18.81
CA ARG A 94 20.65 1.73 17.87
C ARG A 94 20.60 2.29 16.45
N ALA A 95 20.17 3.54 16.28
CA ALA A 95 20.13 4.18 14.98
C ALA A 95 21.54 4.30 14.36
N GLU A 96 22.55 4.62 15.17
CA GLU A 96 23.95 4.66 14.74
C GLU A 96 24.45 3.29 14.30
N TYR A 97 24.19 2.24 15.09
CA TYR A 97 24.55 0.86 14.74
C TYR A 97 23.90 0.41 13.43
N GLU A 98 22.59 0.62 13.28
CA GLU A 98 21.84 0.27 12.07
C GLU A 98 22.40 1.04 10.84
N LEU A 99 22.71 2.32 11.01
CA LEU A 99 23.31 3.13 9.95
C LEU A 99 24.72 2.64 9.57
N ARG A 100 25.58 2.36 10.55
CA ARG A 100 26.93 1.82 10.34
C ARG A 100 26.87 0.47 9.61
N ASN A 101 25.98 -0.42 10.03
CA ASN A 101 25.81 -1.72 9.39
C ASN A 101 25.33 -1.56 7.94
N LYS A 102 24.36 -0.66 7.70
CA LYS A 102 23.87 -0.35 6.35
C LYS A 102 24.95 0.22 5.44
N ILE A 103 25.80 1.13 5.93
CA ILE A 103 26.92 1.69 5.17
C ILE A 103 27.95 0.61 4.84
N THR A 104 28.28 -0.24 5.82
CA THR A 104 29.25 -1.32 5.66
C THR A 104 28.75 -2.33 4.62
N HIS A 105 27.49 -2.76 4.74
CA HIS A 105 26.85 -3.65 3.78
C HIS A 105 26.79 -3.04 2.38
N SER A 106 26.38 -1.77 2.26
CA SER A 106 26.34 -1.08 0.96
C SER A 106 27.72 -1.00 0.31
N THR A 107 28.78 -0.76 1.09
CA THR A 107 30.16 -0.70 0.58
C THR A 107 30.61 -2.08 0.10
N LEU A 108 30.29 -3.13 0.85
CA LEU A 108 30.64 -4.52 0.53
C LEU A 108 29.94 -5.03 -0.73
N VAL A 109 28.70 -4.62 -0.97
CA VAL A 109 27.93 -4.99 -2.17
C VAL A 109 28.34 -4.15 -3.40
N MET A 110 28.79 -2.91 -3.22
CA MET A 110 29.09 -2.01 -4.34
C MET A 110 30.28 -2.48 -5.19
N ASP A 111 31.37 -2.95 -4.57
CA ASP A 111 32.56 -3.44 -5.28
C ASP A 111 32.26 -4.59 -6.26
N PRO A 112 31.62 -5.71 -5.87
CA PRO A 112 31.28 -6.79 -6.80
C PRO A 112 30.27 -6.36 -7.86
N VAL A 113 29.33 -5.45 -7.56
CA VAL A 113 28.39 -4.90 -8.56
C VAL A 113 29.12 -4.08 -9.62
N LEU A 114 30.03 -3.18 -9.22
CA LEU A 114 30.82 -2.38 -10.15
C LEU A 114 31.70 -3.28 -11.04
N LYS A 115 32.35 -4.30 -10.44
CA LYS A 115 33.16 -5.27 -11.20
C LYS A 115 32.33 -6.10 -12.17
N ALA A 116 31.11 -6.49 -11.79
CA ALA A 116 30.18 -7.23 -12.63
C ALA A 116 29.73 -6.42 -13.85
N VAL A 117 29.45 -5.12 -13.67
CA VAL A 117 28.97 -4.22 -14.73
C VAL A 117 30.11 -3.76 -15.65
N HIS A 118 31.28 -3.42 -15.10
CA HIS A 118 32.37 -2.82 -15.88
C HIS A 118 33.38 -3.83 -16.45
N GLY A 119 33.40 -5.07 -15.96
CA GLY A 119 34.10 -6.19 -16.60
C GLY A 119 35.61 -6.00 -16.84
N GLY A 120 36.34 -5.46 -15.86
CA GLY A 120 37.80 -5.24 -15.95
C GLY A 120 38.63 -6.53 -15.88
N GLU A 121 39.95 -6.41 -16.09
CA GLU A 121 40.91 -7.52 -16.01
C GLU A 121 40.95 -8.18 -14.62
N SER A 122 40.60 -7.44 -13.57
CA SER A 122 40.49 -7.92 -12.19
C SER A 122 39.13 -8.51 -11.82
N THR A 123 38.17 -8.56 -12.75
CA THR A 123 36.84 -9.13 -12.50
C THR A 123 36.92 -10.66 -12.51
N GLY A 124 36.72 -11.29 -11.36
CA GLY A 124 36.65 -12.74 -11.21
C GLY A 124 35.41 -13.37 -11.85
N TYR A 125 35.39 -14.70 -11.87
CA TYR A 125 34.28 -15.47 -12.43
C TYR A 125 32.98 -15.28 -11.61
N ALA A 126 33.09 -15.16 -10.29
CA ALA A 126 31.96 -14.95 -9.40
C ALA A 126 31.25 -13.62 -9.68
N GLU A 127 31.99 -12.55 -9.92
CA GLU A 127 31.45 -11.24 -10.23
C GLU A 127 30.80 -11.20 -11.61
N LYS A 128 31.39 -11.87 -12.62
CA LYS A 128 30.80 -11.96 -13.97
C LYS A 128 29.45 -12.67 -13.98
N ARG A 129 29.26 -13.66 -13.10
CA ARG A 129 27.97 -14.35 -12.95
C ARG A 129 26.87 -13.40 -12.48
N LEU A 130 27.18 -12.28 -11.80
CA LEU A 130 26.17 -11.37 -11.21
C LEU A 130 25.44 -10.52 -12.25
N LEU A 131 26.03 -10.35 -13.43
CA LEU A 131 25.51 -9.46 -14.46
C LEU A 131 24.04 -9.74 -14.83
N PRO A 132 23.60 -10.99 -15.09
CA PRO A 132 22.20 -11.25 -15.45
C PRO A 132 21.20 -10.87 -14.34
N LEU A 133 21.53 -11.15 -13.07
CA LEU A 133 20.67 -10.75 -11.94
C LEU A 133 20.64 -9.22 -11.75
N ILE A 134 21.77 -8.54 -11.95
CA ILE A 134 21.84 -7.07 -11.93
C ILE A 134 20.95 -6.49 -13.03
N THR A 135 20.98 -7.08 -14.23
CA THR A 135 20.11 -6.62 -15.33
C THR A 135 18.63 -6.89 -15.05
N GLU A 136 18.27 -8.07 -14.51
CA GLU A 136 16.90 -8.36 -14.09
C GLU A 136 16.43 -7.35 -13.03
N ARG A 137 17.22 -7.13 -11.98
CA ARG A 137 16.95 -6.13 -10.93
C ARG A 137 16.71 -4.75 -11.54
N ASP A 138 17.56 -4.31 -12.46
CA ASP A 138 17.46 -2.97 -13.07
C ASP A 138 16.22 -2.83 -13.93
N THR A 139 15.87 -3.84 -14.72
CA THR A 139 14.62 -3.83 -15.49
C THR A 139 13.39 -3.75 -14.58
N VAL A 140 13.35 -4.55 -13.51
CA VAL A 140 12.26 -4.51 -12.52
C VAL A 140 12.20 -3.15 -11.83
N SER A 141 13.35 -2.59 -11.45
CA SER A 141 13.43 -1.28 -10.79
C SER A 141 12.95 -0.15 -11.70
N MET A 142 13.29 -0.19 -12.99
CA MET A 142 12.79 0.76 -13.98
C MET A 142 11.27 0.67 -14.16
N VAL A 143 10.74 -0.56 -14.31
CA VAL A 143 9.29 -0.79 -14.43
C VAL A 143 8.57 -0.32 -13.18
N HIS A 144 9.04 -0.70 -12.00
CA HIS A 144 8.51 -0.26 -10.72
C HIS A 144 8.50 1.27 -10.61
N GLY A 145 9.61 1.93 -10.95
CA GLY A 145 9.68 3.40 -10.98
C GLY A 145 8.65 4.03 -11.91
N SER A 146 8.44 3.44 -13.09
CA SER A 146 7.42 3.92 -14.04
C SER A 146 5.99 3.75 -13.52
N LEU A 147 5.69 2.62 -12.86
CA LEU A 147 4.38 2.33 -12.29
C LEU A 147 4.11 3.21 -11.06
N ALA A 148 5.10 3.39 -10.19
CA ALA A 148 5.02 4.28 -9.04
C ALA A 148 4.81 5.73 -9.48
N SER A 149 5.50 6.19 -10.53
CA SER A 149 5.29 7.52 -11.10
C SER A 149 3.88 7.69 -11.68
N LYS A 150 3.37 6.70 -12.42
CA LYS A 150 1.98 6.70 -12.92
C LYS A 150 0.98 6.74 -11.76
N LEU A 151 1.17 5.93 -10.73
CA LEU A 151 0.32 5.92 -9.53
C LEU A 151 0.34 7.29 -8.84
N ALA A 152 1.53 7.86 -8.61
CA ALA A 152 1.68 9.17 -8.01
C ALA A 152 1.01 10.28 -8.84
N SER A 153 1.00 10.16 -10.17
CA SER A 153 0.31 11.10 -11.06
C SER A 153 -1.22 10.93 -11.08
N MET A 154 -1.74 9.71 -10.91
CA MET A 154 -3.17 9.44 -10.89
C MET A 154 -3.81 9.76 -9.53
N GLN A 155 -3.04 9.68 -8.45
CA GLN A 155 -3.49 9.99 -7.11
C GLN A 155 -4.13 11.40 -6.98
N PRO A 156 -3.53 12.50 -7.44
CA PRO A 156 -4.15 13.82 -7.36
C PRO A 156 -5.45 13.89 -8.17
N ASP A 157 -5.48 13.33 -9.38
CA ASP A 157 -6.69 13.31 -10.22
C ASP A 157 -7.83 12.54 -9.56
N LEU A 158 -7.52 11.40 -8.94
CA LEU A 158 -8.49 10.61 -8.17
C LEU A 158 -9.01 11.39 -6.96
N THR A 159 -8.12 12.06 -6.22
CA THR A 159 -8.53 12.87 -5.06
C THR A 159 -9.38 14.08 -5.48
N ALA A 160 -9.06 14.74 -6.60
CA ALA A 160 -9.83 15.84 -7.14
C ALA A 160 -11.21 15.37 -7.62
N ALA A 161 -11.28 14.23 -8.30
CA ALA A 161 -12.54 13.61 -8.71
C ALA A 161 -13.39 13.21 -7.50
N ALA A 162 -12.79 12.65 -6.45
CA ALA A 162 -13.48 12.30 -5.22
C ALA A 162 -14.05 13.54 -4.50
N GLN A 163 -13.26 14.61 -4.39
CA GLN A 163 -13.72 15.89 -3.83
C GLN A 163 -14.86 16.50 -4.66
N GLY A 164 -14.75 16.46 -6.00
CA GLY A 164 -15.81 16.92 -6.89
C GLY A 164 -17.11 16.13 -6.72
N ASN A 165 -17.02 14.81 -6.52
CA ASN A 165 -18.18 13.95 -6.27
C ASN A 165 -18.83 14.26 -4.91
N ILE A 166 -18.04 14.46 -3.85
CA ILE A 166 -18.56 14.88 -2.53
C ILE A 166 -19.32 16.21 -2.66
N ALA A 167 -18.71 17.23 -3.27
CA ALA A 167 -19.34 18.54 -3.45
C ALA A 167 -20.59 18.50 -4.37
N ALA A 168 -20.62 17.60 -5.34
CA ALA A 168 -21.81 17.39 -6.17
C ALA A 168 -22.94 16.70 -5.38
N ASN A 169 -22.59 15.72 -4.54
CA ASN A 169 -23.55 15.02 -3.69
C ASN A 169 -24.14 15.94 -2.61
N GLU A 170 -23.33 16.82 -2.01
CA GLU A 170 -23.81 17.86 -1.09
C GLU A 170 -24.82 18.79 -1.77
N ARG A 171 -24.51 19.30 -2.97
CA ARG A 171 -25.46 20.13 -3.74
C ARG A 171 -26.72 19.36 -4.13
N ASN A 172 -26.59 18.09 -4.51
CA ASN A 172 -27.76 17.26 -4.81
C ASN A 172 -28.64 17.06 -3.58
N LYS A 173 -28.05 16.93 -2.39
CA LYS A 173 -28.78 16.86 -1.12
C LYS A 173 -29.51 18.17 -0.82
N GLU A 174 -28.86 19.32 -0.97
CA GLU A 174 -29.48 20.64 -0.80
C GLU A 174 -30.64 20.85 -1.79
N LEU A 175 -30.43 20.53 -3.07
CA LEU A 175 -31.48 20.61 -4.09
C LEU A 175 -32.64 19.65 -3.80
N ALA A 176 -32.36 18.43 -3.33
CA ALA A 176 -33.41 17.50 -2.92
C ALA A 176 -34.20 18.03 -1.71
N GLN A 177 -33.53 18.66 -0.74
CA GLN A 177 -34.20 19.28 0.41
C GLN A 177 -35.09 20.46 -0.02
N THR A 178 -34.60 21.34 -0.89
CA THR A 178 -35.41 22.47 -1.41
C THR A 178 -36.59 21.97 -2.24
N LEU A 179 -36.40 20.94 -3.08
CA LEU A 179 -37.51 20.33 -3.82
C LEU A 179 -38.54 19.69 -2.89
N LEU A 180 -38.11 19.05 -1.81
CA LEU A 180 -39.03 18.51 -0.79
C LEU A 180 -39.80 19.63 -0.09
N ALA A 181 -39.12 20.70 0.34
CA ALA A 181 -39.77 21.85 0.97
C ALA A 181 -40.78 22.53 0.02
N LEU A 182 -40.42 22.71 -1.25
CA LEU A 182 -41.34 23.24 -2.27
C LEU A 182 -42.51 22.30 -2.53
N ALA A 183 -42.28 20.97 -2.56
CA ALA A 183 -43.36 19.99 -2.71
C ALA A 183 -44.29 19.97 -1.49
N GLU A 184 -43.77 20.18 -0.28
CA GLU A 184 -44.57 20.31 0.95
C GLU A 184 -45.36 21.62 0.98
N GLU A 185 -44.77 22.74 0.54
CA GLU A 185 -45.46 24.01 0.36
C GLU A 185 -46.59 23.90 -0.69
N MET A 186 -46.35 23.21 -1.80
CA MET A 186 -47.40 22.92 -2.80
C MET A 186 -48.47 21.95 -2.28
N LYS A 187 -48.14 21.04 -1.35
CA LYS A 187 -49.15 20.19 -0.69
C LYS A 187 -50.00 20.94 0.32
N THR A 188 -49.42 21.90 1.04
CA THR A 188 -50.16 22.76 1.98
C THR A 188 -51.02 23.78 1.23
N GLN A 189 -50.64 24.16 0.00
CA GLN A 189 -51.54 24.74 -1.01
C GLN A 189 -52.46 23.66 -1.62
N SER A 190 -53.31 23.10 -0.77
CA SER A 190 -54.41 22.18 -1.03
C SER A 190 -54.66 21.75 -2.50
N THR A 191 -54.56 20.45 -2.74
CA THR A 191 -55.11 19.75 -3.92
C THR A 191 -56.63 19.94 -4.11
N GLU A 192 -57.33 20.45 -3.09
CA GLU A 192 -58.77 20.74 -3.14
C GLU A 192 -59.08 22.13 -3.71
N ASP A 193 -58.12 23.07 -3.67
CA ASP A 193 -58.28 24.44 -4.20
C ASP A 193 -57.96 24.57 -5.70
N ILE A 194 -57.40 23.52 -6.32
CA ILE A 194 -57.12 23.50 -7.75
C ILE A 194 -58.43 23.24 -8.50
N GLN A 195 -59.03 24.29 -9.09
CA GLN A 195 -60.25 24.21 -9.91
C GLN A 195 -60.02 23.47 -11.25
N ASP A 196 -58.78 23.36 -11.69
CA ASP A 196 -58.43 22.82 -13.01
C ASP A 196 -58.12 21.31 -12.97
N SER A 197 -58.91 20.50 -13.68
CA SER A 197 -58.80 19.03 -13.68
C SER A 197 -57.44 18.51 -14.21
N GLN A 198 -56.86 19.19 -15.21
CA GLN A 198 -55.58 18.80 -15.80
C GLN A 198 -54.38 19.00 -14.86
N LEU A 199 -54.47 19.96 -13.93
CA LEU A 199 -53.42 20.21 -12.94
C LEU A 199 -53.45 19.15 -11.84
N ARG A 200 -54.63 18.63 -11.46
CA ARG A 200 -54.75 17.52 -10.49
C ARG A 200 -54.14 16.23 -10.99
N ASP A 201 -54.35 15.89 -12.26
CA ASP A 201 -53.77 14.68 -12.86
C ASP A 201 -52.24 14.76 -12.91
N ARG A 202 -51.68 15.93 -13.25
CA ARG A 202 -50.23 16.16 -13.24
C ARG A 202 -49.62 16.06 -11.84
N VAL A 203 -50.29 16.58 -10.81
CA VAL A 203 -49.84 16.44 -9.40
C VAL A 203 -49.84 14.98 -8.99
N ARG A 204 -50.90 14.22 -9.30
CA ARG A 204 -50.99 12.79 -9.00
C ARG A 204 -49.89 11.97 -9.70
N ASP A 205 -49.56 12.30 -10.94
CA ASP A 205 -48.46 11.65 -11.67
C ASP A 205 -47.09 11.94 -11.04
N VAL A 206 -46.85 13.17 -10.59
CA VAL A 206 -45.62 13.54 -9.87
C VAL A 206 -45.54 12.82 -8.51
N GLU A 207 -46.63 12.73 -7.75
CA GLU A 207 -46.67 11.97 -6.49
C GLU A 207 -46.34 10.49 -6.70
N LYS A 208 -46.88 9.89 -7.77
CA LYS A 208 -46.56 8.51 -8.15
C LYS A 208 -45.07 8.35 -8.46
N GLY A 209 -44.48 9.29 -9.20
CA GLY A 209 -43.05 9.33 -9.49
C GLY A 209 -42.17 9.43 -8.24
N VAL A 210 -42.56 10.25 -7.26
CA VAL A 210 -41.85 10.36 -5.97
C VAL A 210 -41.92 9.05 -5.19
N LYS A 211 -43.07 8.38 -5.17
CA LYS A 211 -43.24 7.08 -4.49
C LYS A 211 -42.38 5.98 -5.13
N GLU A 212 -42.29 5.96 -6.46
CA GLU A 212 -41.40 5.03 -7.18
C GLU A 212 -39.92 5.32 -6.91
N SER A 213 -39.53 6.59 -6.84
CA SER A 213 -38.16 7.00 -6.49
C SER A 213 -37.78 6.57 -5.07
N ARG A 214 -38.65 6.81 -4.07
CA ARG A 214 -38.44 6.35 -2.69
C ARG A 214 -38.25 4.83 -2.61
N ARG A 215 -39.06 4.07 -3.37
CA ARG A 215 -38.91 2.61 -3.44
C ARG A 215 -37.54 2.19 -3.99
N ARG A 216 -37.03 2.88 -5.01
CA ARG A 216 -35.69 2.60 -5.57
C ARG A 216 -34.58 2.90 -4.57
N VAL A 217 -34.66 4.04 -3.85
CA VAL A 217 -33.71 4.40 -2.81
C VAL A 217 -33.68 3.35 -1.69
N LYS A 218 -34.85 2.85 -1.26
CA LYS A 218 -34.96 1.79 -0.26
C LYS A 218 -34.25 0.50 -0.70
N ILE A 219 -34.40 0.09 -1.96
CA ILE A 219 -33.71 -1.08 -2.53
C ILE A 219 -32.19 -0.85 -2.55
N LEU A 220 -31.74 0.34 -2.96
CA LEU A 220 -30.32 0.69 -2.97
C LEU A 220 -29.70 0.72 -1.56
N LYS A 221 -30.41 1.25 -0.56
CA LYS A 221 -29.98 1.23 0.86
C LYS A 221 -29.78 -0.21 1.34
N GLY A 222 -30.72 -1.12 1.04
CA GLY A 222 -30.61 -2.53 1.39
C GLY A 222 -29.42 -3.24 0.73
N ILE A 223 -29.17 -2.99 -0.56
CA ILE A 223 -28.02 -3.56 -1.28
C ILE A 223 -26.70 -3.04 -0.69
N LEU A 224 -26.61 -1.73 -0.41
CA LEU A 224 -25.41 -1.11 0.13
C LEU A 224 -25.10 -1.63 1.54
N SER A 225 -26.11 -1.75 2.41
CA SER A 225 -25.97 -2.34 3.75
C SER A 225 -25.46 -3.79 3.67
N GLY A 226 -26.05 -4.61 2.79
CA GLY A 226 -25.57 -5.99 2.55
C GLY A 226 -24.13 -6.05 2.03
N MET A 227 -23.74 -5.11 1.19
CA MET A 227 -22.37 -5.00 0.67
C MET A 227 -21.37 -4.59 1.77
N ILE A 228 -21.72 -3.60 2.60
CA ILE A 228 -20.87 -3.13 3.71
C ILE A 228 -20.63 -4.28 4.69
N VAL A 229 -21.70 -4.98 5.11
CA VAL A 229 -21.59 -6.15 6.01
C VAL A 229 -20.80 -7.29 5.37
N GLY A 230 -20.99 -7.55 4.07
CA GLY A 230 -20.27 -8.60 3.34
C GLY A 230 -18.80 -8.29 3.00
N SER A 231 -18.40 -7.02 3.02
CA SER A 231 -17.04 -6.59 2.67
C SER A 231 -15.99 -6.81 3.77
N GLY A 232 -16.43 -7.09 5.01
CA GLY A 232 -15.53 -7.23 6.16
C GLY A 232 -15.00 -5.90 6.73
N ILE A 233 -15.50 -4.75 6.27
CA ILE A 233 -15.24 -3.45 6.88
C ILE A 233 -15.81 -3.45 8.31
N ASN A 234 -15.07 -2.90 9.28
CA ASN A 234 -15.50 -2.80 10.68
C ASN A 234 -16.52 -1.66 10.87
N TRP A 235 -17.71 -1.84 10.28
CA TRP A 235 -18.81 -0.88 10.30
C TRP A 235 -19.38 -0.63 11.69
N ALA A 236 -19.18 -1.56 12.64
CA ALA A 236 -19.69 -1.42 14.01
C ALA A 236 -18.96 -0.35 14.85
N LYS A 237 -17.73 0.00 14.48
CA LYS A 237 -16.94 1.04 15.15
C LYS A 237 -17.17 2.45 14.60
N ASP A 238 -17.69 2.55 13.38
CA ASP A 238 -17.99 3.82 12.72
C ASP A 238 -19.45 4.16 12.94
N GLU A 239 -19.72 5.27 13.63
CA GLU A 239 -21.07 5.72 13.96
C GLU A 239 -21.95 5.87 12.71
N VAL A 240 -21.38 6.39 11.61
CA VAL A 240 -22.12 6.67 10.37
C VAL A 240 -22.48 5.37 9.65
N LEU A 241 -21.55 4.40 9.63
CA LEU A 241 -21.81 3.09 9.01
C LEU A 241 -22.74 2.25 9.88
N ARG A 242 -22.63 2.37 11.21
CA ARG A 242 -23.54 1.72 12.15
C ARG A 242 -24.95 2.24 11.99
N GLU A 243 -25.15 3.56 11.89
CA GLU A 243 -26.45 4.17 11.60
C GLU A 243 -26.98 3.70 10.23
N LEU A 244 -26.16 3.72 9.18
CA LEU A 244 -26.57 3.30 7.84
C LEU A 244 -27.00 1.82 7.75
N VAL A 245 -26.36 0.94 8.54
CA VAL A 245 -26.63 -0.50 8.56
C VAL A 245 -27.74 -0.88 9.55
N MET A 246 -27.81 -0.20 10.70
CA MET A 246 -28.75 -0.49 11.80
C MET A 246 -29.99 0.42 11.82
N ASP A 247 -30.10 1.38 10.89
CA ASP A 247 -31.34 2.12 10.66
C ASP A 247 -32.43 1.13 10.23
N ASP A 248 -33.14 0.60 11.21
CA ASP A 248 -34.44 -0.01 11.02
C ASP A 248 -35.40 1.14 10.73
N GLU A 249 -35.87 1.23 9.47
CA GLU A 249 -36.95 2.12 9.08
C GLU A 249 -38.25 1.69 9.79
N GLU A 250 -38.39 2.01 11.07
CA GLU A 250 -39.66 1.99 11.79
C GLU A 250 -40.18 3.42 11.87
N ASP A 251 -40.68 3.93 10.75
CA ASP A 251 -41.67 5.01 10.70
C ASP A 251 -42.29 5.10 9.28
N GLY A 252 -43.45 4.47 9.10
CA GLY A 252 -44.31 4.59 7.90
C GLY A 252 -44.98 3.31 7.44
#